data_AF-A0A257X5U2-F1
#
_entry.id   AF-A0A257X5U2-F1
#
_cell.length_a   1.000
_cell.length_b   1.000
_cell.length_c   1.000
_cell.angle_alpha   90.00
_cell.angle_beta   90.00
_cell.angle_gamma   90.00
#
_symmetry.space_group_name_H-M   'P 1'
#
loop_
_entity.id
_entity.type
_entity.pdbx_description
1 polymer ?
#
loop_
_entity_poly.entity_id
_entity_poly.type
_entity_poly.pdbx_seq_one_letter_code
_entity_poly.pdbx_strand_id
1 'polypeptide(L)'
;MAFVGQSLEVVLLSRIVWTDEEEQDGAVTTVTFEERNGRTHLTVHELHPSKAALEANHGAEEGMRAAYNPRSTALGIRQRLLLGASRMAAPT
;
A
#
# COMPACT_ATOMS: atom_id res chain seq x y z
N MET A 1 10.91 8.27 -7.33
CA MET A 1 9.79 7.84 -8.20
C MET A 1 8.49 8.22 -7.53
N ALA A 2 7.42 8.40 -8.30
CA ALA A 2 6.11 8.80 -7.82
C ALA A 2 5.12 7.67 -8.10
N PHE A 3 4.25 7.38 -7.13
CA PHE A 3 3.24 6.34 -7.22
C PHE A 3 2.20 6.68 -8.30
N VAL A 4 1.94 5.78 -9.24
CA VAL A 4 0.86 5.96 -10.24
C VAL A 4 -0.27 5.00 -9.89
N GLY A 5 -1.43 5.53 -9.51
CA GLY A 5 -2.56 4.70 -9.09
C GLY A 5 -3.71 5.47 -8.45
N GLN A 6 -4.87 4.82 -8.34
CA GLN A 6 -6.10 5.39 -7.79
C GLN A 6 -6.37 4.90 -6.37
N SER A 7 -6.76 5.81 -5.48
CA SER A 7 -7.29 5.46 -4.16
C SER A 7 -8.76 5.05 -4.29
N LEU A 8 -9.05 3.77 -4.08
CA LEU A 8 -10.40 3.22 -4.20
C LEU A 8 -11.19 3.36 -2.88
N GLU A 9 -10.52 3.17 -1.73
CA GLU A 9 -11.15 3.24 -0.40
C GLU A 9 -10.14 3.70 0.65
N VAL A 10 -10.56 4.58 1.57
CA VAL A 10 -9.79 4.98 2.74
C VAL A 10 -10.71 5.01 3.97
N VAL A 11 -10.54 4.04 4.86
CA VAL A 11 -11.19 3.99 6.17
C VAL A 11 -10.15 4.27 7.25
N LEU A 12 -10.31 5.40 7.93
CA LEU A 12 -9.41 5.84 8.99
C LEU A 12 -9.21 4.73 10.02
N LEU A 13 -7.95 4.47 10.35
CA LEU A 13 -7.56 3.50 11.39
C LEU A 13 -7.87 2.03 11.08
N SER A 14 -8.42 1.71 9.90
CA SER A 14 -8.85 0.34 9.60
C SER A 14 -8.44 -0.20 8.23
N ARG A 15 -8.58 0.57 7.14
CA ARG A 15 -8.39 0.03 5.78
C ARG A 15 -7.97 1.08 4.76
N ILE A 16 -7.13 0.69 3.81
CA ILE A 16 -6.80 1.46 2.61
C ILE A 16 -6.80 0.50 1.41
N VAL A 17 -7.39 0.92 0.29
CA VAL A 17 -7.41 0.17 -0.98
C VAL A 17 -6.99 1.09 -2.13
N TRP A 18 -6.06 0.63 -2.98
CA TRP A 18 -5.62 1.37 -4.16
C TRP A 18 -5.33 0.45 -5.36
N THR A 19 -5.32 1.01 -6.57
CA THR A 19 -4.79 0.38 -7.80
C THR A 19 -3.33 0.75 -7.98
N ASP A 20 -2.50 -0.18 -8.44
CA ASP A 20 -1.20 0.11 -9.03
C ASP A 20 -1.39 0.27 -10.55
N GLU A 21 -1.12 1.46 -11.07
CA GLU A 21 -1.25 1.82 -12.48
C GLU A 21 0.10 2.14 -13.12
N GLU A 22 1.22 1.85 -12.42
CA GLU A 22 2.55 1.90 -13.04
C GLU A 22 2.68 0.86 -14.16
N GLU A 23 1.85 -0.19 -14.11
CA GLU A 23 1.81 -1.30 -15.05
C GLU A 23 0.38 -1.53 -15.57
N GLN A 24 0.26 -2.00 -16.82
CA GLN A 24 -1.05 -2.20 -17.46
C GLN A 24 -1.90 -3.29 -16.77
N ASP A 25 -1.27 -4.24 -16.10
CA ASP A 25 -1.89 -5.33 -15.33
C ASP A 25 -1.57 -5.23 -13.82
N GLY A 26 -1.44 -4.01 -13.31
CA GLY A 26 -1.09 -3.77 -11.90
C GLY A 26 -2.14 -4.29 -10.92
N ALA A 27 -1.70 -4.53 -9.68
CA ALA A 27 -2.53 -5.12 -8.65
C ALA A 27 -3.50 -4.11 -8.02
N VAL A 28 -4.58 -4.62 -7.45
CA VAL A 28 -5.33 -3.88 -6.42
C VAL A 28 -4.77 -4.27 -5.07
N THR A 29 -4.17 -3.30 -4.37
CA THR A 29 -3.57 -3.54 -3.06
C THR A 29 -4.49 -3.05 -1.96
N THR A 30 -4.77 -3.95 -1.01
CA THR A 30 -5.55 -3.69 0.20
C THR A 30 -4.66 -3.81 1.42
N VAL A 31 -4.65 -2.79 2.27
CA VAL A 31 -4.00 -2.82 3.57
C VAL A 31 -5.04 -2.69 4.67
N THR A 32 -5.06 -3.63 5.61
CA THR A 32 -5.86 -3.54 6.83
C THR A 32 -4.99 -3.34 8.06
N PHE A 33 -5.56 -2.63 9.04
CA PHE A 33 -4.95 -2.30 10.31
C PHE A 33 -5.84 -2.81 11.43
N GLU A 34 -5.28 -3.66 12.31
CA GLU A 34 -6.00 -4.20 13.46
C GLU A 34 -5.18 -4.02 14.72
N GLU A 35 -5.82 -3.71 15.84
CA GLU A 35 -5.15 -3.79 17.14
C GLU A 35 -5.15 -5.25 17.61
N ARG A 36 -3.97 -5.77 17.96
CA ARG A 36 -3.78 -7.10 18.53
C ARG A 36 -2.70 -7.05 19.61
N ASN A 37 -3.11 -7.24 20.87
CA ASN A 37 -2.22 -7.32 22.03
C ASN A 37 -1.34 -6.06 22.22
N GLY A 38 -1.93 -4.88 22.13
CA GLY A 38 -1.25 -3.58 22.27
C GLY A 38 -0.36 -3.22 21.08
N ARG A 39 -0.49 -3.94 19.96
CA ARG A 39 0.28 -3.72 18.72
C ARG A 39 -0.66 -3.58 17.54
N THR A 40 -0.25 -2.83 16.52
CA THR A 40 -0.97 -2.81 15.25
C THR A 40 -0.50 -3.98 14.38
N HIS A 41 -1.42 -4.88 14.08
CA HIS A 41 -1.26 -5.90 13.05
C HIS A 41 -1.61 -5.29 11.69
N LEU A 42 -0.70 -5.42 10.74
CA LEU A 42 -0.88 -4.94 9.37
C LEU A 42 -0.99 -6.16 8.47
N THR A 43 -2.04 -6.22 7.66
CA THR A 43 -2.18 -7.25 6.62
C THR A 43 -2.25 -6.56 5.29
N VAL A 44 -1.44 -7.04 4.33
CA VAL A 44 -1.45 -6.53 2.96
C VAL A 44 -1.86 -7.67 2.04
N HIS A 45 -2.76 -7.36 1.14
CA HIS A 45 -3.30 -8.29 0.15
C HIS A 45 -3.24 -7.62 -1.21
N GLU A 46 -2.55 -8.26 -2.15
CA GLU A 46 -2.43 -7.82 -3.53
C GLU A 46 -3.26 -8.75 -4.42
N LEU A 47 -4.24 -8.18 -5.10
CA LEU A 47 -5.09 -8.91 -6.04
C LEU A 47 -4.61 -8.58 -7.46
N HIS A 48 -3.97 -9.55 -8.11
CA HIS A 48 -3.57 -9.45 -9.51
C HIS A 48 -4.69 -9.94 -10.44
N PRO A 49 -4.82 -9.36 -11.65
CA PRO A 49 -5.85 -9.76 -12.61
C PRO A 49 -5.64 -11.17 -13.18
N SER A 50 -4.41 -11.68 -13.16
CA SER A 50 -4.07 -13.03 -13.60
C SER A 50 -2.83 -13.57 -12.88
N LYS A 51 -2.60 -14.88 -12.99
CA LYS A 51 -1.36 -15.49 -12.51
C LYS A 51 -0.12 -14.91 -13.22
N ALA A 52 -0.20 -14.67 -14.53
CA ALA A 52 0.93 -14.10 -15.27
C ALA A 52 1.31 -12.70 -14.76
N ALA A 53 0.33 -11.88 -14.40
CA ALA A 53 0.55 -10.56 -13.82
C ALA A 53 1.20 -10.65 -12.42
N LEU A 54 0.79 -11.60 -11.58
CA LEU A 54 1.46 -11.86 -10.30
C LEU A 54 2.94 -12.22 -10.49
N GLU A 55 3.23 -13.16 -11.40
CA GLU A 55 4.61 -13.59 -11.65
C GLU A 55 5.47 -12.45 -12.21
N ALA A 56 4.89 -11.54 -13.01
CA ALA A 56 5.59 -10.37 -13.53
C ALA A 56 5.82 -9.27 -12.47
N ASN A 57 4.88 -9.08 -11.54
CA ASN A 57 4.74 -7.84 -10.76
C ASN A 57 4.72 -8.06 -9.23
N HIS A 58 5.41 -9.09 -8.72
CA HIS A 58 5.46 -9.42 -7.28
C HIS A 58 6.46 -8.58 -6.45
N GLY A 59 7.03 -7.52 -7.02
CA GLY A 59 8.07 -6.70 -6.38
C GLY A 59 7.59 -5.85 -5.19
N ALA A 60 6.28 -5.57 -5.11
CA ALA A 60 5.71 -4.75 -4.05
C ALA A 60 5.83 -5.39 -2.66
N GLU A 61 5.70 -6.71 -2.54
CA GLU A 61 5.93 -7.43 -1.27
C GLU A 61 7.35 -7.17 -0.74
N GLU A 62 8.36 -7.30 -1.60
CA GLU A 62 9.76 -7.14 -1.22
C GLU A 62 10.08 -5.69 -0.82
N GLY A 63 9.60 -4.71 -1.60
CA GLY A 63 9.76 -3.29 -1.29
C GLY A 63 9.13 -2.91 0.05
N MET A 64 7.95 -3.46 0.35
CA MET A 64 7.26 -3.21 1.61
C MET A 64 7.95 -3.87 2.80
N ARG A 65 8.49 -5.08 2.63
CA ARG A 65 9.30 -5.75 3.66
C ARG A 65 10.57 -4.97 3.96
N ALA A 66 11.24 -4.42 2.95
CA ALA A 66 12.42 -3.58 3.11
C ALA A 66 12.09 -2.23 3.80
N ALA A 67 10.91 -1.67 3.53
CA ALA A 67 10.45 -0.42 4.15
C ALA A 67 9.91 -0.59 5.58
N TYR A 68 9.50 -1.80 5.97
CA TYR A 68 8.93 -2.08 7.28
C TYR A 68 9.98 -1.97 8.38
N ASN A 69 9.74 -1.08 9.34
CA ASN A 69 10.51 -0.99 10.57
C ASN A 69 9.63 -1.38 11.77
N PRO A 70 9.98 -2.42 12.55
CA PRO A 70 9.18 -2.86 13.70
C PRO A 70 9.08 -1.84 14.84
N ARG A 71 9.88 -0.77 14.82
CA ARG A 71 9.79 0.36 15.76
C ARG A 71 8.98 1.53 15.23
N SER A 72 8.58 1.53 13.95
CA SER A 72 7.68 2.58 13.44
C SER A 72 6.26 2.29 13.91
N THR A 73 5.69 3.19 14.71
CA THR A 73 4.27 3.20 15.05
C THR A 73 3.44 3.23 13.76
N ALA A 74 2.25 2.63 13.78
CA ALA A 74 1.35 2.58 12.61
C ALA A 74 1.09 3.95 11.97
N LEU A 75 1.19 5.04 12.76
CA LEU A 75 1.11 6.41 12.26
C LEU A 75 2.26 6.78 11.30
N GLY A 76 3.47 6.27 11.51
CA GLY A 76 4.64 6.49 10.65
C GLY A 76 4.57 5.73 9.31
N ILE A 77 3.99 4.52 9.31
CA ILE A 77 3.72 3.76 8.07
C ILE A 77 2.60 4.45 7.28
N ARG A 78 1.52 4.86 7.96
CA ARG A 78 0.43 5.66 7.37
C ARG A 78 0.93 6.94 6.77
N GLN A 79 1.76 7.69 7.49
CA GLN A 79 2.29 8.96 7.02
C GLN A 79 3.26 8.75 5.87
N ARG A 80 4.03 7.65 5.81
CA ARG A 80 4.91 7.35 4.66
C ARG A 80 4.15 6.90 3.41
N LEU A 81 3.12 6.05 3.56
CA LEU A 81 2.20 5.67 2.47
C LEU A 81 1.43 6.90 1.96
N LEU A 82 0.87 7.70 2.88
CA LEU A 82 0.16 8.93 2.54
C LEU A 82 1.09 10.03 2.02
N LEU A 83 2.33 10.18 2.49
CA LEU A 83 3.30 11.14 1.92
C LEU A 83 3.80 10.69 0.54
N GLY A 84 3.86 9.39 0.29
CA GLY A 84 4.07 8.84 -1.05
C GLY A 84 2.92 9.21 -2.00
N ALA A 85 1.67 9.10 -1.53
CA ALA A 85 0.47 9.47 -2.30
C ALA A 85 0.21 10.99 -2.38
N SER A 86 0.52 11.75 -1.32
CA SER A 86 0.19 13.19 -1.18
C SER A 86 1.20 14.11 -1.83
N ARG A 87 2.39 13.62 -2.22
CA ARG A 87 3.35 14.41 -3.00
C ARG A 87 2.91 14.64 -4.46
N MET A 88 1.74 14.13 -4.86
CA MET A 88 1.15 14.37 -6.19
C MET A 88 -0.23 15.05 -6.17
N ALA A 89 -0.47 15.92 -5.20
CA ALA A 89 -1.26 17.11 -5.50
C ALA A 89 -0.30 18.24 -5.86
N ALA A 90 0.18 18.27 -7.11
CA ALA A 90 0.81 19.48 -7.63
C ALA A 90 -0.30 20.41 -8.14
N PRO A 91 -0.37 21.67 -7.68
CA PRO A 91 -1.28 22.64 -8.27
C PRO A 91 -0.70 23.16 -9.59
N THR A 92 -1.40 22.93 -10.70
CA THR A 92 -2.21 23.90 -11.47
C THR A 92 -2.56 23.26 -12.82
#